data_AF-A0A1H9KK08-F1
#
_entry.id   AF-A0A1H9KK08-F1
#
_cell.length_a   1.000
_cell.length_b   1.000
_cell.length_c   1.000
_cell.angle_alpha   90.00
_cell.angle_beta   90.00
_cell.angle_gamma   90.00
#
_symmetry.space_group_name_H-M   'P 1'
#
loop_
_entity.id
_entity.type
_entity.pdbx_description
1 polymer ?
#
loop_
_entity_poly.entity_id
_entity_poly.type
_entity_poly.pdbx_seq_one_letter_code
_entity_poly.pdbx_strand_id
1 'polypeptide(L)'
;MKYLALLVILLLSQICWSQTSDNLMLFRQDFKGLSANNTVTITSYEKNDSHFVYVGGFKGIDVFSLNKDGQLTAVSKHEMYKIEGPARGMVADNINGTDFLFVANKHGDAIETFRILEKGSLKQVSLTLDTEETYLGTAITLQVVHMKQASYLFVGGLEETPGLSSFKIEDDGKLTHVQSMADNEDIHTDGIIGMYTHKIKKKTYLYTGGFQDNGVSSFRVEEDGSFKNINSISDNTTDRYLTGAYPVTGVELGGNNYVVVGHRHHKYYKRGGNFIKRKDFVYHGDAISVFKVNRKGALVPHFVLKDDENTKLSGQTRIEIVSVNNNEAILAVGTRDDASIQLCKLDAAGTLSPVNYLETGFSIYYGLRSHRIGEENFLIAGSNQFDLRKVVAYKVAPKINRDGKILRHIVNLRYKDQASEEEVDNAVKMFLDLKDEIPGISDIEWGVNDSTEGASKGFTHSFVLTFEDEHAREVYLFHKAHLDLVSQIGPIIADVLVMDYWTKAP
;
A
#
# COMPACT_ATOMS: atom_id res chain seq x y z
N MET A 1 18.76 -10.57 -43.95
CA MET A 1 17.29 -10.72 -43.72
C MET A 1 16.93 -11.32 -42.36
N LYS A 2 17.50 -12.44 -41.91
CA LYS A 2 17.17 -13.04 -40.58
C LYS A 2 17.42 -12.10 -39.38
N TYR A 3 18.53 -11.35 -39.39
CA TYR A 3 18.84 -10.36 -38.34
C TYR A 3 17.92 -9.14 -38.36
N LEU A 4 17.44 -8.72 -39.54
CA LEU A 4 16.53 -7.59 -39.68
C LEU A 4 15.12 -7.95 -39.17
N ALA A 5 14.65 -9.17 -39.46
CA ALA A 5 13.37 -9.68 -38.95
C ALA A 5 13.39 -9.84 -37.42
N LEU A 6 14.49 -10.31 -36.84
CA LEU A 6 14.64 -10.41 -35.38
C LEU A 6 14.63 -9.02 -34.71
N LEU A 7 15.30 -8.03 -35.33
CA LEU A 7 15.33 -6.65 -34.83
C LEU A 7 13.93 -5.98 -34.89
N VAL A 8 13.18 -6.23 -35.96
CA VAL A 8 11.81 -5.71 -36.14
C VAL A 8 10.85 -6.34 -35.13
N ILE A 9 10.96 -7.64 -34.86
CA ILE A 9 10.13 -8.32 -33.84
C ILE A 9 10.45 -7.80 -32.44
N LEU A 10 11.73 -7.57 -32.12
CA LEU A 10 12.15 -6.98 -30.85
C LEU A 10 11.69 -5.52 -30.68
N LEU A 11 11.71 -4.73 -31.76
CA LEU A 11 11.19 -3.36 -31.74
C LEU A 11 9.67 -3.34 -31.57
N LEU A 12 8.95 -4.21 -32.30
CA LEU A 12 7.49 -4.31 -32.17
C LEU A 12 7.06 -4.79 -30.78
N SER A 13 7.79 -5.75 -30.18
CA SER A 13 7.49 -6.18 -28.82
C SER A 13 7.77 -5.05 -27.81
N GLN A 14 8.88 -4.32 -27.91
CA GLN A 14 9.13 -3.17 -27.03
C GLN A 14 8.08 -2.06 -27.18
N ILE A 15 7.61 -1.79 -28.40
CA ILE A 15 6.54 -0.79 -28.64
C ILE A 15 5.20 -1.25 -28.06
N CYS A 16 4.80 -2.51 -28.27
CA CYS A 16 3.57 -3.05 -27.69
C CYS A 16 3.59 -3.00 -26.15
N TRP A 17 4.72 -3.35 -25.53
CA TRP A 17 4.86 -3.35 -24.08
C TRP A 17 4.82 -1.93 -23.51
N SER A 18 5.51 -0.97 -24.14
CA SER A 18 5.44 0.45 -23.74
C SER A 18 4.02 0.99 -23.85
N GLN A 19 3.27 0.64 -24.91
CA GLN A 19 1.87 1.08 -25.05
C GLN A 19 0.96 0.45 -23.99
N THR A 20 1.22 -0.80 -23.57
CA THR A 20 0.44 -1.44 -22.51
C THR A 20 0.72 -0.85 -21.13
N SER A 21 1.95 -0.41 -20.86
CA SER A 21 2.33 0.17 -19.57
C SER A 21 1.87 1.62 -19.40
N ASP A 22 1.71 2.35 -20.50
CA ASP A 22 1.15 3.72 -20.54
C ASP A 22 -0.35 3.78 -20.25
N ASN A 23 -1.04 2.63 -20.23
CA ASN A 23 -2.49 2.59 -20.11
C ASN A 23 -2.92 1.52 -19.11
N LEU A 24 -2.31 1.47 -17.93
CA LEU A 24 -2.71 0.56 -16.84
C LEU A 24 -3.83 1.17 -15.99
N MET A 25 -4.62 0.32 -15.35
CA MET A 25 -5.65 0.68 -14.38
C MET A 25 -5.77 -0.41 -13.31
N LEU A 26 -6.46 -0.07 -12.22
CA LEU A 26 -6.71 -0.93 -11.08
C LEU A 26 -8.13 -1.48 -11.15
N PHE A 27 -8.26 -2.80 -11.01
CA PHE A 27 -9.56 -3.48 -11.01
C PHE A 27 -9.71 -4.26 -9.73
N ARG A 28 -10.66 -3.85 -8.87
CA ARG A 28 -10.97 -4.57 -7.65
C ARG A 28 -11.39 -6.02 -7.93
N GLN A 29 -10.82 -6.97 -7.18
CA GLN A 29 -11.07 -8.41 -7.35
C GLN A 29 -11.90 -9.02 -6.23
N ASP A 30 -11.98 -8.35 -5.08
CA ASP A 30 -12.74 -8.83 -3.93
C ASP A 30 -13.80 -7.82 -3.50
N PHE A 31 -14.96 -8.33 -3.08
CA PHE A 31 -16.07 -7.55 -2.52
C PHE A 31 -16.53 -8.10 -1.15
N LYS A 32 -15.97 -9.22 -0.69
CA LYS A 32 -16.42 -9.85 0.56
C LYS A 32 -16.23 -8.91 1.74
N GLY A 33 -17.01 -9.13 2.79
CA GLY A 33 -16.87 -8.46 4.09
C GLY A 33 -15.58 -8.87 4.81
N LEU A 34 -14.42 -8.54 4.26
CA LEU A 34 -13.13 -8.75 4.90
C LEU A 34 -12.79 -7.54 5.74
N SER A 35 -12.31 -7.79 6.95
CA SER A 35 -12.00 -6.72 7.89
C SER A 35 -10.64 -6.86 8.53
N ALA A 36 -9.99 -5.72 8.72
CA ALA A 36 -8.81 -5.55 9.54
C ALA A 36 -8.96 -4.25 10.32
N ASN A 37 -8.52 -4.24 11.58
CA ASN A 37 -8.70 -3.10 12.46
C ASN A 37 -7.65 -2.04 12.18
N ASN A 38 -8.02 -0.92 11.54
CA ASN A 38 -7.12 0.20 11.26
C ASN A 38 -5.83 -0.30 10.59
N THR A 39 -5.90 -0.61 9.30
CA THR A 39 -4.74 -1.14 8.59
C THR A 39 -3.62 -0.11 8.57
N VAL A 40 -2.55 -0.39 9.30
CA VAL A 40 -1.36 0.44 9.36
C VAL A 40 -0.35 -0.03 8.32
N THR A 41 -0.19 -1.34 8.14
CA THR A 41 0.85 -1.90 7.28
C THR A 41 0.39 -3.22 6.67
N ILE A 42 0.84 -3.51 5.45
CA ILE A 42 0.60 -4.79 4.79
C ILE A 42 1.93 -5.33 4.28
N THR A 43 2.18 -6.61 4.51
CA THR A 43 3.18 -7.38 3.77
C THR A 43 2.56 -8.64 3.22
N SER A 44 3.27 -9.30 2.30
CA SER A 44 2.81 -10.49 1.62
C SER A 44 3.95 -11.49 1.49
N TYR A 45 3.65 -12.78 1.51
CA TYR A 45 4.64 -13.84 1.42
C TYR A 45 4.13 -15.00 0.58
N GLU A 46 5.00 -15.56 -0.26
CA GLU A 46 4.72 -16.78 -1.00
C GLU A 46 5.42 -17.95 -0.29
N LYS A 47 4.66 -19.01 -0.02
CA LYS A 47 5.18 -20.24 0.59
C LYS A 47 4.53 -21.43 -0.09
N ASN A 48 5.34 -22.29 -0.70
CA ASN A 48 4.90 -23.53 -1.36
C ASN A 48 3.75 -23.26 -2.36
N ASP A 49 3.94 -22.31 -3.29
CA ASP A 49 2.96 -21.83 -4.28
C ASP A 49 1.66 -21.24 -3.70
N SER A 50 1.59 -21.08 -2.37
CA SER A 50 0.49 -20.42 -1.68
C SER A 50 0.86 -18.99 -1.33
N HIS A 51 -0.05 -18.06 -1.57
CA HIS A 51 0.17 -16.64 -1.36
C HIS A 51 -0.58 -16.17 -0.11
N PHE A 52 0.13 -15.53 0.80
CA PHE A 52 -0.40 -15.03 2.07
C PHE A 52 -0.21 -13.52 2.19
N VAL A 53 -1.18 -12.88 2.82
CA VAL A 53 -1.21 -11.45 3.10
C VAL A 53 -1.33 -11.26 4.61
N TYR A 54 -0.41 -10.48 5.16
CA TYR A 54 -0.37 -10.11 6.57
C TYR A 54 -0.76 -8.65 6.70
N VAL A 55 -1.83 -8.39 7.41
CA VAL A 55 -2.40 -7.05 7.58
C VAL A 55 -2.22 -6.65 9.04
N GLY A 56 -1.29 -5.73 9.26
CA GLY A 56 -0.94 -5.23 10.58
C GLY A 56 -1.72 -3.96 10.91
N GLY A 57 -2.29 -3.91 12.10
CA GLY A 57 -3.04 -2.77 12.60
C GLY A 57 -3.08 -2.74 14.12
N PHE A 58 -4.06 -2.04 14.67
CA PHE A 58 -4.34 -2.09 16.10
C PHE A 58 -4.92 -3.45 16.47
N LYS A 59 -4.60 -3.95 17.67
CA LYS A 59 -5.05 -5.26 18.15
C LYS A 59 -4.47 -6.48 17.44
N GLY A 60 -3.46 -6.28 16.57
CA GLY A 60 -2.65 -7.37 16.05
C GLY A 60 -2.56 -7.46 14.53
N ILE A 61 -2.46 -8.69 14.03
CA ILE A 61 -2.21 -9.05 12.63
C ILE A 61 -3.33 -9.97 12.15
N ASP A 62 -4.08 -9.52 11.15
CA ASP A 62 -5.05 -10.33 10.43
C ASP A 62 -4.34 -11.00 9.22
N VAL A 63 -4.55 -12.30 9.04
CA VAL A 63 -3.89 -13.11 8.00
C VAL A 63 -4.91 -13.57 6.98
N PHE A 64 -4.58 -13.41 5.71
CA PHE A 64 -5.40 -13.85 4.58
C PHE A 64 -4.58 -14.70 3.61
N SER A 65 -5.22 -15.65 2.94
CA SER A 65 -4.70 -16.21 1.69
C SER A 65 -5.18 -15.36 0.52
N LEU A 66 -4.36 -15.29 -0.53
CA LEU A 66 -4.69 -14.65 -1.80
C LEU A 66 -4.66 -15.71 -2.90
N ASN A 67 -5.76 -15.88 -3.64
CA ASN A 67 -5.78 -16.80 -4.78
C ASN A 67 -5.37 -16.09 -6.08
N LYS A 68 -5.19 -16.88 -7.15
CA LYS A 68 -4.83 -16.39 -8.49
C LYS A 68 -5.81 -15.40 -9.12
N ASP A 69 -7.05 -15.40 -8.66
CA ASP A 69 -8.11 -14.49 -9.12
C ASP A 69 -8.12 -13.19 -8.28
N GLY A 70 -7.19 -13.03 -7.35
CA GLY A 70 -7.09 -11.86 -6.48
C GLY A 70 -8.08 -11.86 -5.32
N GLN A 71 -8.73 -12.98 -5.00
CA GLN A 71 -9.67 -13.06 -3.89
C GLN A 71 -8.93 -13.35 -2.58
N LEU A 72 -9.29 -12.60 -1.54
CA LEU A 72 -8.74 -12.77 -0.20
C LEU A 72 -9.64 -13.71 0.62
N THR A 73 -9.04 -14.57 1.43
CA THR A 73 -9.78 -15.44 2.36
C THR A 73 -9.11 -15.42 3.72
N ALA A 74 -9.88 -15.14 4.78
CA ALA A 74 -9.35 -15.09 6.15
C ALA A 74 -8.76 -16.45 6.55
N VAL A 75 -7.58 -16.41 7.16
CA VAL A 75 -6.81 -17.58 7.63
C VAL A 75 -6.79 -17.61 9.15
N SER A 76 -6.28 -16.54 9.76
CA SER A 76 -6.12 -16.45 11.21
C SER A 76 -6.00 -14.99 11.66
N LYS A 77 -6.07 -14.78 12.97
CA LYS A 77 -5.80 -13.51 13.63
C LYS A 77 -4.81 -13.75 14.76
N HIS A 78 -3.84 -12.86 14.89
CA HIS A 78 -2.80 -12.95 15.90
C HIS A 78 -2.73 -11.66 16.70
N GLU A 79 -2.93 -11.79 18.01
CA GLU A 79 -2.66 -10.70 18.94
C GLU A 79 -1.15 -10.49 19.06
N MET A 80 -0.77 -9.26 19.38
CA MET A 80 0.61 -8.87 19.62
C MET A 80 0.87 -8.73 21.12
N TYR A 81 2.14 -8.68 21.50
CA TYR A 81 2.56 -8.30 22.84
C TYR A 81 1.90 -6.97 23.29
N LYS A 82 1.37 -6.93 24.52
CA LYS A 82 0.52 -5.85 25.09
C LYS A 82 -0.80 -5.56 24.36
N ILE A 83 -1.13 -6.30 23.29
CA ILE A 83 -2.39 -6.28 22.53
C ILE A 83 -2.67 -4.96 21.79
N GLU A 84 -2.45 -3.78 22.38
CA GLU A 84 -2.87 -2.50 21.81
C GLU A 84 -2.35 -2.28 20.38
N GLY A 85 -1.07 -2.58 20.13
CA GLY A 85 -0.41 -2.30 18.86
C GLY A 85 -0.30 -0.79 18.59
N PRO A 86 -0.15 -0.35 17.32
CA PRO A 86 -0.29 -1.12 16.11
C PRO A 86 0.99 -1.85 15.67
N ALA A 87 0.82 -2.89 14.85
CA ALA A 87 1.89 -3.41 14.02
C ALA A 87 2.24 -2.32 13.01
N ARG A 88 3.49 -1.84 13.00
CA ARG A 88 3.85 -0.64 12.24
C ARG A 88 4.77 -0.95 11.06
N GLY A 89 5.86 -1.67 11.34
CA GLY A 89 6.75 -2.23 10.34
C GLY A 89 6.55 -3.73 10.26
N MET A 90 6.47 -4.29 9.05
CA MET A 90 6.41 -5.73 8.84
C MET A 90 7.25 -6.14 7.64
N VAL A 91 8.02 -7.21 7.79
CA VAL A 91 8.76 -7.83 6.70
C VAL A 91 8.72 -9.35 6.86
N ALA A 92 8.39 -10.04 5.78
CA ALA A 92 8.37 -11.50 5.73
C ALA A 92 9.50 -11.97 4.83
N ASP A 93 10.30 -12.95 5.28
CA ASP A 93 11.47 -13.43 4.55
C ASP A 93 11.83 -14.87 4.95
N ASN A 94 12.56 -15.58 4.09
CA ASN A 94 13.11 -16.90 4.37
C ASN A 94 14.52 -16.78 4.93
N ILE A 95 14.75 -17.26 6.15
CA ILE A 95 16.06 -17.24 6.81
C ILE A 95 16.50 -18.69 6.98
N ASN A 96 17.53 -19.09 6.23
CA ASN A 96 18.13 -20.43 6.29
C ASN A 96 17.09 -21.58 6.23
N GLY A 97 16.07 -21.44 5.38
CA GLY A 97 15.02 -22.44 5.20
C GLY A 97 13.84 -22.32 6.16
N THR A 98 13.83 -21.31 7.05
CA THR A 98 12.67 -21.01 7.90
C THR A 98 12.03 -19.69 7.50
N ASP A 99 10.73 -19.71 7.24
CA ASP A 99 9.94 -18.53 6.89
C ASP A 99 9.54 -17.76 8.15
N PHE A 100 9.92 -16.49 8.22
CA PHE A 100 9.60 -15.62 9.35
C PHE A 100 8.82 -14.38 8.89
N LEU A 101 7.99 -13.88 9.80
CA LEU A 101 7.43 -12.53 9.77
C LEU A 101 8.00 -11.77 10.97
N PHE A 102 8.72 -10.69 10.70
CA PHE A 102 9.21 -9.74 11.71
C PHE A 102 8.25 -8.57 11.80
N VAL A 103 7.89 -8.17 13.01
CA VAL A 103 6.87 -7.15 13.27
C VAL A 103 7.38 -6.14 14.28
N ALA A 104 7.41 -4.87 13.89
CA ALA A 104 7.68 -3.77 14.80
C ALA A 104 6.36 -3.38 15.50
N ASN A 105 6.25 -3.73 16.77
CA ASN A 105 5.10 -3.40 17.61
C ASN A 105 5.34 -2.06 18.30
N LYS A 106 4.67 -1.02 17.81
CA LYS A 106 4.88 0.35 18.29
C LYS A 106 4.58 0.52 19.78
N HIS A 107 3.47 -0.05 20.29
CA HIS A 107 3.11 0.09 21.71
C HIS A 107 3.89 -0.88 22.62
N GLY A 108 4.23 -2.05 22.07
CA GLY A 108 5.10 -3.02 22.74
C GLY A 108 6.52 -2.48 22.97
N ASP A 109 6.94 -1.53 22.13
CA ASP A 109 8.34 -1.11 21.92
C ASP A 109 9.27 -2.31 21.75
N ALA A 110 8.88 -3.16 20.80
CA ALA A 110 9.48 -4.47 20.60
C ALA A 110 9.42 -4.91 19.15
N ILE A 111 10.36 -5.78 18.78
CA ILE A 111 10.27 -6.59 17.58
C ILE A 111 9.77 -7.98 17.95
N GLU A 112 8.63 -8.36 17.38
CA GLU A 112 8.06 -9.69 17.50
C GLU A 112 8.43 -10.51 16.25
N THR A 113 9.05 -11.67 16.45
CA THR A 113 9.33 -12.61 15.37
C THR A 113 8.34 -13.76 15.42
N PHE A 114 7.68 -14.00 14.29
CA PHE A 114 6.77 -15.11 14.10
C PHE A 114 7.31 -16.05 13.04
N ARG A 115 7.24 -17.35 13.27
CA ARG A 115 7.37 -18.35 12.22
C ARG A 115 6.08 -18.40 11.41
N ILE A 116 6.20 -18.38 10.09
CA ILE A 116 5.09 -18.58 9.16
C ILE A 116 4.86 -20.09 9.00
N LEU A 117 3.69 -20.57 9.39
CA LEU A 117 3.29 -21.97 9.28
C LEU A 117 2.81 -22.30 7.86
N GLU A 118 2.65 -23.59 7.56
CA GLU A 118 2.28 -24.09 6.22
C GLU A 118 1.04 -23.43 5.60
N LYS A 119 0.05 -23.08 6.43
CA LYS A 119 -1.19 -22.43 5.98
C LYS A 119 -1.18 -20.92 6.18
N GLY A 120 -0.01 -20.31 6.36
CA GLY A 120 0.17 -18.87 6.51
C GLY A 120 -0.04 -18.33 7.92
N SER A 121 -0.67 -19.09 8.83
CA SER A 121 -0.83 -18.69 10.23
C SER A 121 0.51 -18.53 10.94
N LEU A 122 0.52 -17.77 12.03
CA LEU A 122 1.74 -17.34 12.71
C LEU A 122 1.95 -18.07 14.04
N LYS A 123 3.21 -18.38 14.36
CA LYS A 123 3.64 -18.82 15.69
C LYS A 123 4.75 -17.93 16.19
N GLN A 124 4.54 -17.20 17.29
CA GLN A 124 5.61 -16.39 17.88
C GLN A 124 6.78 -17.28 18.33
N VAL A 125 8.00 -16.88 17.99
CA VAL A 125 9.23 -17.60 18.34
C VAL A 125 10.24 -16.73 19.09
N SER A 126 10.17 -15.40 18.93
CA SER A 126 11.03 -14.46 19.63
C SER A 126 10.31 -13.14 19.91
N LEU A 127 10.73 -12.47 20.97
CA LEU A 127 10.37 -11.11 21.35
C LEU A 127 11.65 -10.38 21.75
N THR A 128 12.00 -9.33 21.02
CA THR A 128 13.17 -8.48 21.28
C THR A 128 12.67 -7.11 21.73
N LEU A 129 12.91 -6.77 23.00
CA LEU A 129 12.52 -5.48 23.58
C LEU A 129 13.56 -4.42 23.26
N ASP A 130 13.13 -3.16 23.16
CA ASP A 130 14.05 -2.02 23.12
C ASP A 130 14.84 -1.88 24.44
N THR A 131 16.07 -1.39 24.31
CA THR A 131 16.99 -1.05 25.37
C THR A 131 17.71 0.26 25.04
N GLU A 132 18.38 0.86 26.01
CA GLU A 132 19.18 2.08 25.79
C GLU A 132 20.30 1.89 24.73
N GLU A 133 20.73 0.66 24.47
CA GLU A 133 21.79 0.34 23.49
C GLU A 133 21.24 0.05 22.09
N THR A 134 19.97 -0.35 21.97
CA THR A 134 19.37 -0.69 20.69
C THR A 134 18.78 0.49 19.96
N TYR A 135 18.54 1.63 20.63
CA TYR A 135 18.03 2.87 20.01
C TYR A 135 16.81 2.63 19.10
N LEU A 136 15.91 1.71 19.48
CA LEU A 136 14.70 1.49 18.68
C LEU A 136 13.73 2.65 18.91
N GLY A 137 13.61 3.17 20.13
CA GLY A 137 12.90 4.41 20.44
C GLY A 137 11.54 4.46 19.74
N THR A 138 10.72 3.42 19.93
CA THR A 138 9.59 3.04 19.06
C THR A 138 10.01 2.54 17.68
N ALA A 139 10.17 1.22 17.55
CA ALA A 139 10.39 0.57 16.26
C ALA A 139 9.21 0.78 15.29
N ILE A 140 9.50 1.22 14.07
CA ILE A 140 8.45 1.52 13.07
C ILE A 140 8.67 0.93 11.69
N THR A 141 9.91 0.66 11.29
CA THR A 141 10.24 0.16 9.96
C THR A 141 11.29 -0.93 10.03
N LEU A 142 11.12 -1.94 9.19
CA LEU A 142 11.95 -3.14 9.17
C LEU A 142 12.43 -3.42 7.76
N GLN A 143 13.68 -3.88 7.63
CA GLN A 143 14.25 -4.30 6.36
C GLN A 143 15.20 -5.48 6.58
N VAL A 144 14.95 -6.61 5.93
CA VAL A 144 15.87 -7.74 5.92
C VAL A 144 16.97 -7.53 4.90
N VAL A 145 18.20 -7.89 5.26
CA VAL A 145 19.39 -7.85 4.42
C VAL A 145 20.10 -9.19 4.48
N HIS A 146 20.09 -9.91 3.36
CA HIS A 146 20.84 -11.15 3.18
C HIS A 146 22.31 -10.87 2.83
N MET A 147 23.24 -11.27 3.68
CA MET A 147 24.68 -11.32 3.39
C MET A 147 25.10 -12.76 3.07
N LYS A 148 26.39 -12.99 2.76
CA LYS A 148 26.83 -14.33 2.32
C LYS A 148 26.72 -15.40 3.42
N GLN A 149 26.93 -15.01 4.67
CA GLN A 149 27.03 -15.95 5.80
C GLN A 149 25.88 -15.81 6.79
N ALA A 150 25.15 -14.70 6.77
CA ALA A 150 24.10 -14.38 7.72
C ALA A 150 23.08 -13.42 7.12
N SER A 151 21.94 -13.33 7.76
CA SER A 151 20.90 -12.35 7.45
C SER A 151 20.76 -11.38 8.61
N TYR A 152 20.46 -10.12 8.28
CA TYR A 152 20.36 -9.05 9.25
C TYR A 152 19.03 -8.33 9.13
N LEU A 153 18.42 -8.00 10.26
CA LEU A 153 17.25 -7.15 10.35
C LEU A 153 17.70 -5.74 10.70
N PHE A 154 17.43 -4.80 9.78
CA PHE A 154 17.57 -3.38 10.03
C PHE A 154 16.27 -2.82 10.58
N VAL A 155 16.37 -2.04 11.65
CA VAL A 155 15.25 -1.46 12.38
C VAL A 155 15.42 0.04 12.48
N GLY A 156 14.36 0.77 12.13
CA GLY A 156 14.29 2.21 12.23
C GLY A 156 13.41 2.69 13.38
N GLY A 157 13.93 3.63 14.17
CA GLY A 157 13.22 4.26 15.29
C GLY A 157 12.54 5.59 14.96
N LEU A 158 11.70 6.10 15.88
CA LEU A 158 10.92 7.32 15.66
C LEU A 158 10.98 8.38 16.78
N GLU A 159 10.89 7.99 18.04
CA GLU A 159 10.50 8.90 19.11
C GLU A 159 11.67 9.26 20.03
N GLU A 160 11.88 8.55 21.13
CA GLU A 160 12.74 9.03 22.23
C GLU A 160 14.23 9.06 21.88
N THR A 161 14.77 7.93 21.43
CA THR A 161 16.19 7.74 21.10
C THR A 161 16.32 7.15 19.69
N PRO A 162 15.82 7.85 18.65
CA PRO A 162 15.70 7.28 17.33
C PRO A 162 17.08 7.05 16.70
N GLY A 163 17.14 6.04 15.86
CA GLY A 163 18.32 5.73 15.09
C GLY A 163 18.06 4.58 14.14
N LEU A 164 19.16 4.10 13.57
CA LEU A 164 19.20 2.90 12.75
C LEU A 164 19.94 1.81 13.52
N SER A 165 19.34 0.63 13.60
CA SER A 165 19.95 -0.50 14.30
C SER A 165 19.93 -1.77 13.44
N SER A 166 20.98 -2.57 13.57
CA SER A 166 21.19 -3.82 12.85
C SER A 166 21.24 -4.96 13.85
N PHE A 167 20.49 -6.02 13.55
CA PHE A 167 20.47 -7.24 14.33
C PHE A 167 20.76 -8.42 13.43
N LYS A 168 21.63 -9.32 13.85
CA LYS A 168 21.77 -10.64 13.24
C LYS A 168 20.51 -11.45 13.51
N ILE A 169 19.97 -12.06 12.47
CA ILE A 169 18.83 -12.97 12.58
C ILE A 169 19.39 -14.38 12.81
N GLU A 170 19.10 -14.95 13.96
CA GLU A 170 19.49 -16.32 14.30
C GLU A 170 18.51 -17.35 13.70
N ASP A 171 18.94 -18.60 13.58
CA ASP A 171 18.15 -19.67 12.93
C ASP A 171 16.81 -19.96 13.63
N ASP A 172 16.69 -19.62 14.92
CA ASP A 172 15.45 -19.74 15.70
C ASP A 172 14.56 -18.48 15.64
N GLY A 173 14.97 -17.46 14.89
CA GLY A 173 14.27 -16.18 14.74
C GLY A 173 14.59 -15.15 15.83
N LYS A 174 15.49 -15.47 16.77
CA LYS A 174 16.00 -14.47 17.71
C LYS A 174 16.85 -13.42 17.00
N LEU A 175 16.86 -12.22 17.58
CA LEU A 175 17.65 -11.10 17.09
C LEU A 175 18.80 -10.84 18.05
N THR A 176 20.03 -10.89 17.53
CA THR A 176 21.23 -10.50 18.26
C THR A 176 21.71 -9.15 17.75
N HIS A 177 21.79 -8.17 18.64
CA HIS A 177 22.25 -6.82 18.31
C HIS A 177 23.68 -6.85 17.73
N VAL A 178 23.90 -6.06 16.67
CA VAL A 178 25.21 -5.92 16.00
C VAL A 178 25.73 -4.50 16.14
N GLN A 179 24.93 -3.53 15.73
CA GLN A 179 25.31 -2.12 15.73
C GLN A 179 24.06 -1.25 15.80
N SER A 180 24.13 -0.17 16.57
CA SER A 180 23.19 0.95 16.50
C SER A 180 23.94 2.21 16.06
N MET A 181 23.22 3.11 15.39
CA MET A 181 23.68 4.45 15.06
C MET A 181 22.57 5.43 15.44
N ALA A 182 22.80 6.20 16.50
CA ALA A 182 21.88 7.24 16.94
C ALA A 182 21.80 8.37 15.91
N ASP A 183 20.64 9.00 15.86
CA ASP A 183 20.43 10.21 15.08
C ASP A 183 21.33 11.38 15.54
N ASN A 184 21.68 12.27 14.59
CA ASN A 184 22.40 13.51 14.87
C ASN A 184 22.17 14.53 13.74
N GLU A 185 22.76 15.72 13.85
CA GLU A 185 22.55 16.80 12.87
C GLU A 185 22.98 16.43 11.43
N ASP A 186 23.98 15.56 11.27
CA ASP A 186 24.57 15.17 9.98
C ASP A 186 23.90 13.94 9.34
N ILE A 187 23.22 13.11 10.13
CA ILE A 187 22.61 11.86 9.70
C ILE A 187 21.10 11.99 9.86
N HIS A 188 20.34 11.86 8.78
CA HIS A 188 18.89 12.06 8.82
C HIS A 188 18.18 10.72 9.08
N THR A 189 18.11 10.35 10.35
CA THR A 189 17.63 9.05 10.86
C THR A 189 16.61 9.18 11.99
N ASP A 190 16.15 10.39 12.30
CA ASP A 190 15.05 10.61 13.21
C ASP A 190 13.72 10.32 12.49
N GLY A 191 13.05 9.25 12.91
CA GLY A 191 11.83 8.80 12.26
C GLY A 191 12.07 8.08 10.94
N ILE A 192 12.84 6.99 10.95
CA ILE A 192 13.05 6.16 9.77
C ILE A 192 11.75 5.44 9.42
N ILE A 193 10.94 6.05 8.56
CA ILE A 193 9.67 5.47 8.12
C ILE A 193 9.89 4.62 6.85
N GLY A 194 10.75 5.05 5.94
CA GLY A 194 11.08 4.31 4.72
C GLY A 194 12.47 3.70 4.78
N MET A 195 12.59 2.45 4.32
CA MET A 195 13.88 1.79 4.10
C MET A 195 13.88 1.02 2.78
N TYR A 196 15.01 1.06 2.09
CA TYR A 196 15.23 0.31 0.87
C TYR A 196 16.68 -0.20 0.81
N THR A 197 16.88 -1.42 0.33
CA THR A 197 18.22 -1.99 0.15
C THR A 197 18.51 -2.27 -1.30
N HIS A 198 19.78 -2.12 -1.65
CA HIS A 198 20.26 -2.31 -3.01
C HIS A 198 21.62 -2.98 -3.03
N LYS A 199 21.84 -3.93 -3.95
CA LYS A 199 23.14 -4.60 -4.12
C LYS A 199 23.79 -4.17 -5.43
N ILE A 200 24.77 -3.26 -5.35
CA ILE A 200 25.51 -2.77 -6.53
C ILE A 200 26.87 -3.46 -6.58
N LYS A 201 27.15 -4.27 -7.61
CA LYS A 201 28.46 -4.92 -7.80
C LYS A 201 28.99 -5.64 -6.54
N LYS A 202 28.16 -6.49 -5.93
CA LYS A 202 28.42 -7.24 -4.67
C LYS A 202 28.51 -6.39 -3.40
N LYS A 203 28.27 -5.08 -3.49
CA LYS A 203 28.20 -4.19 -2.34
C LYS A 203 26.74 -3.92 -1.98
N THR A 204 26.36 -4.23 -0.76
CA THR A 204 25.06 -3.88 -0.18
C THR A 204 25.03 -2.42 0.31
N TYR A 205 23.93 -1.75 0.01
CA TYR A 205 23.61 -0.39 0.42
C TYR A 205 22.21 -0.36 1.02
N LEU A 206 22.01 0.54 1.97
CA LEU A 206 20.73 0.81 2.62
C LEU A 206 20.43 2.29 2.50
N TYR A 207 19.17 2.61 2.24
CA TYR A 207 18.67 3.98 2.09
C TYR A 207 17.51 4.18 3.04
N THR A 208 17.50 5.31 3.74
CA THR A 208 16.49 5.64 4.76
C THR A 208 15.88 7.01 4.49
N GLY A 209 14.63 7.18 4.89
CA GLY A 209 13.95 8.49 4.94
C GLY A 209 13.69 8.89 6.39
N GLY A 210 14.27 10.01 6.82
CA GLY A 210 14.12 10.59 8.16
C GLY A 210 12.95 11.55 8.20
N PHE A 211 11.82 11.09 8.75
CA PHE A 211 10.58 11.85 8.83
C PHE A 211 10.71 13.11 9.69
N GLN A 212 11.41 13.07 10.82
CA GLN A 212 11.59 14.25 11.66
C GLN A 212 12.68 15.17 11.10
N ASP A 213 13.65 14.60 10.40
CA ASP A 213 14.78 15.35 9.85
C ASP A 213 14.52 16.07 8.54
N ASN A 214 13.43 15.72 7.88
CA ASN A 214 13.12 16.18 6.53
C ASN A 214 14.25 15.81 5.56
N GLY A 215 14.68 14.55 5.55
CA GLY A 215 15.87 14.17 4.78
C GLY A 215 15.96 12.68 4.47
N VAL A 216 16.98 12.34 3.68
CA VAL A 216 17.32 10.96 3.32
C VAL A 216 18.77 10.69 3.61
N SER A 217 19.09 9.44 3.95
CA SER A 217 20.45 8.99 4.24
C SER A 217 20.78 7.72 3.47
N SER A 218 22.05 7.55 3.12
CA SER A 218 22.57 6.32 2.51
C SER A 218 23.68 5.72 3.35
N PHE A 219 23.69 4.39 3.40
CA PHE A 219 24.60 3.61 4.20
C PHE A 219 25.24 2.50 3.38
N ARG A 220 26.52 2.26 3.66
CA ARG A 220 27.24 1.07 3.25
C ARG A 220 26.98 0.00 4.30
N VAL A 221 26.51 -1.18 3.88
CA VAL A 221 26.37 -2.34 4.78
C VAL A 221 27.45 -3.36 4.46
N GLU A 222 28.17 -3.79 5.49
CA GLU A 222 29.24 -4.78 5.41
C GLU A 222 28.72 -6.19 5.76
N GLU A 223 29.50 -7.21 5.41
CA GLU A 223 29.07 -8.62 5.47
C GLU A 223 28.76 -9.11 6.89
N ASP A 224 29.32 -8.47 7.92
CA ASP A 224 29.07 -8.76 9.33
C ASP A 224 27.83 -8.04 9.89
N GLY A 225 27.10 -7.29 9.06
CA GLY A 225 25.90 -6.55 9.43
C GLY A 225 26.18 -5.16 10.00
N SER A 226 27.46 -4.79 10.17
CA SER A 226 27.83 -3.42 10.49
C SER A 226 27.59 -2.49 9.29
N PHE A 227 27.43 -1.21 9.56
CA PHE A 227 27.10 -0.22 8.55
C PHE A 227 27.71 1.15 8.85
N LYS A 228 27.91 1.93 7.79
CA LYS A 228 28.48 3.27 7.85
C LYS A 228 27.74 4.22 6.92
N ASN A 229 27.43 5.42 7.40
CA ASN A 229 26.84 6.47 6.57
C ASN A 229 27.79 6.85 5.42
N ILE A 230 27.22 7.08 4.24
CA ILE A 230 27.92 7.52 3.02
C ILE A 230 27.61 9.00 2.77
N ASN A 231 26.33 9.35 2.70
CA ASN A 231 25.87 10.73 2.65
C ASN A 231 24.43 10.86 3.16
N SER A 232 24.08 12.08 3.56
CA SER A 232 22.74 12.50 3.91
C SER A 232 22.36 13.73 3.09
N ILE A 233 21.08 13.89 2.76
CA ILE A 233 20.54 15.03 2.03
C ILE A 233 19.30 15.51 2.78
N SER A 234 19.37 16.71 3.38
CA SER A 234 18.24 17.38 4.02
C SER A 234 17.34 18.02 2.96
N ASP A 235 16.14 18.45 3.34
CA ASP A 235 15.32 19.34 2.53
C ASP A 235 16.01 20.70 2.31
N ASN A 236 15.55 21.48 1.33
CA ASN A 236 15.99 22.87 1.15
C ASN A 236 14.77 23.81 1.21
N THR A 237 14.93 25.08 0.84
CA THR A 237 13.84 26.08 0.86
C THR A 237 13.28 26.40 -0.52
N THR A 238 13.69 25.65 -1.55
CA THR A 238 13.47 26.01 -2.95
C THR A 238 12.71 24.93 -3.73
N ASP A 239 13.31 23.77 -3.86
CA ASP A 239 12.97 22.81 -4.93
C ASP A 239 13.24 21.36 -4.55
N ARG A 240 13.60 21.11 -3.28
CA ARG A 240 13.73 19.77 -2.73
C ARG A 240 12.45 19.44 -1.97
N TYR A 241 12.05 18.18 -2.09
CA TYR A 241 10.76 17.69 -1.65
C TYR A 241 11.01 16.55 -0.66
N LEU A 242 11.50 16.89 0.53
CA LEU A 242 11.85 15.92 1.58
C LEU A 242 11.24 16.24 2.95
N THR A 243 10.42 17.28 3.08
CA THR A 243 9.68 17.58 4.32
C THR A 243 8.82 16.39 4.74
N GLY A 244 9.21 15.76 5.84
CA GLY A 244 8.67 14.51 6.31
C GLY A 244 8.88 13.35 5.35
N ALA A 245 10.10 13.17 4.83
CA ALA A 245 10.49 12.01 4.02
C ALA A 245 9.91 10.72 4.61
N TYR A 246 9.16 9.98 3.80
CA TYR A 246 8.21 8.97 4.29
C TYR A 246 8.44 7.60 3.65
N PRO A 247 7.78 7.18 2.55
CA PRO A 247 8.13 5.91 1.92
C PRO A 247 9.44 6.05 1.13
N VAL A 248 10.29 5.03 1.22
CA VAL A 248 11.52 4.89 0.42
C VAL A 248 11.48 3.53 -0.26
N THR A 249 11.69 3.54 -1.57
CA THR A 249 11.83 2.33 -2.39
C THR A 249 12.89 2.56 -3.47
N GLY A 250 13.12 1.61 -4.35
CA GLY A 250 14.07 1.80 -5.44
C GLY A 250 14.09 0.64 -6.43
N VAL A 251 14.83 0.85 -7.51
CA VAL A 251 14.91 -0.10 -8.63
C VAL A 251 16.23 0.05 -9.39
N GLU A 252 16.72 -1.05 -9.96
CA GLU A 252 17.78 -1.04 -10.98
C GLU A 252 17.13 -0.98 -12.36
N LEU A 253 17.55 -0.01 -13.19
CA LEU A 253 16.96 0.22 -14.50
C LEU A 253 17.97 0.79 -15.49
N GLY A 254 18.09 0.19 -16.68
CA GLY A 254 19.04 0.62 -17.70
C GLY A 254 20.50 0.70 -17.22
N GLY A 255 20.89 -0.15 -16.25
CA GLY A 255 22.22 -0.14 -15.61
C GLY A 255 22.46 1.02 -14.62
N ASN A 256 21.41 1.77 -14.29
CA ASN A 256 21.40 2.78 -13.23
C ASN A 256 20.63 2.25 -12.03
N ASN A 257 20.90 2.81 -10.85
CA ASN A 257 20.18 2.49 -9.63
C ASN A 257 19.49 3.75 -9.13
N TYR A 258 18.20 3.63 -8.84
CA TYR A 258 17.35 4.73 -8.41
C TYR A 258 16.77 4.44 -7.05
N VAL A 259 16.67 5.49 -6.24
CA VAL A 259 15.93 5.50 -4.97
C VAL A 259 14.79 6.51 -5.14
N VAL A 260 13.57 6.06 -4.87
CA VAL A 260 12.35 6.83 -5.03
C VAL A 260 11.79 7.10 -3.64
N VAL A 261 11.51 8.36 -3.37
CA VAL A 261 11.19 8.87 -2.04
C VAL A 261 9.91 9.69 -2.15
N GLY A 262 8.88 9.23 -1.44
CA GLY A 262 7.72 10.06 -1.14
C GLY A 262 7.98 10.85 0.13
N HIS A 263 7.11 11.82 0.37
CA HIS A 263 7.17 12.63 1.56
C HIS A 263 5.76 12.90 2.09
N ARG A 264 5.66 12.97 3.41
CA ARG A 264 4.43 13.26 4.12
C ARG A 264 4.66 14.46 5.00
N HIS A 265 3.97 15.53 4.68
CA HIS A 265 4.31 16.83 5.23
C HIS A 265 4.03 16.96 6.72
N HIS A 266 4.89 17.72 7.39
CA HIS A 266 4.61 18.20 8.75
C HIS A 266 3.40 19.16 8.80
N LYS A 267 2.81 19.53 7.65
CA LYS A 267 1.60 20.38 7.52
C LYS A 267 0.41 19.88 8.35
N TYR A 268 0.32 18.56 8.61
CA TYR A 268 -0.73 17.96 9.44
C TYR A 268 -0.52 18.14 10.95
N TYR A 269 0.64 18.64 11.36
CA TYR A 269 1.00 18.79 12.76
C TYR A 269 1.01 20.27 13.12
N LYS A 270 0.48 20.57 14.32
CA LYS A 270 0.46 21.93 14.84
C LYS A 270 1.90 22.47 14.94
N ARG A 271 2.21 23.51 14.16
CA ARG A 271 3.48 24.24 14.28
C ARG A 271 3.67 24.70 15.73
N GLY A 272 4.85 24.44 16.29
CA GLY A 272 5.16 24.72 17.69
C GLY A 272 4.79 23.62 18.68
N GLY A 273 4.06 22.56 18.27
CA GLY A 273 3.79 21.38 19.09
C GLY A 273 5.04 20.56 19.42
N ASN A 274 4.85 19.47 20.18
CA ASN A 274 5.95 18.63 20.69
C ASN A 274 6.32 17.45 19.78
N PHE A 275 5.47 17.09 18.81
CA PHE A 275 5.72 15.91 17.98
C PHE A 275 6.70 16.18 16.83
N ILE A 276 6.63 17.34 16.19
CA ILE A 276 7.56 17.73 15.14
C ILE A 276 8.77 18.39 15.79
N LYS A 277 9.91 17.72 15.69
CA LYS A 277 11.17 18.15 16.33
C LYS A 277 11.79 19.34 15.58
N ARG A 278 11.87 19.26 14.25
CA ARG A 278 12.36 20.35 13.39
C ARG A 278 11.22 21.30 13.00
N LYS A 279 11.09 22.40 13.72
CA LYS A 279 9.98 23.37 13.55
C LYS A 279 10.16 24.33 12.37
N ASP A 280 11.39 24.51 11.91
CA ASP A 280 11.73 25.34 10.76
C ASP A 280 11.76 24.48 9.49
N PHE A 281 10.61 24.39 8.81
CA PHE A 281 10.46 23.63 7.56
C PHE A 281 9.58 24.40 6.56
N VAL A 282 9.87 24.20 5.28
CA VAL A 282 9.11 24.76 4.15
C VAL A 282 8.32 23.66 3.49
N TYR A 283 7.01 23.87 3.31
CA TYR A 283 6.18 22.94 2.57
C TYR A 283 6.15 23.35 1.09
N HIS A 284 6.73 22.53 0.22
CA HIS A 284 6.89 22.79 -1.21
C HIS A 284 5.72 22.28 -2.09
N GLY A 285 4.70 21.67 -1.49
CA GLY A 285 3.67 20.87 -2.20
C GLY A 285 3.94 19.36 -2.09
N ASP A 286 2.97 18.54 -2.49
CA ASP A 286 3.09 17.06 -2.58
C ASP A 286 3.88 16.68 -3.87
N ALA A 287 4.77 15.68 -3.83
CA ALA A 287 5.65 15.28 -4.94
C ALA A 287 6.38 13.95 -4.69
N ILE A 288 6.95 13.33 -5.71
CA ILE A 288 7.83 12.16 -5.55
C ILE A 288 9.23 12.53 -6.03
N SER A 289 10.21 12.39 -5.14
CA SER A 289 11.62 12.63 -5.44
C SER A 289 12.30 11.35 -5.92
N VAL A 290 13.07 11.44 -7.00
CA VAL A 290 13.95 10.39 -7.50
C VAL A 290 15.40 10.81 -7.31
N PHE A 291 16.17 9.92 -6.71
CA PHE A 291 17.62 10.04 -6.55
C PHE A 291 18.30 8.99 -7.39
N LYS A 292 19.35 9.39 -8.10
CA LYS A 292 20.28 8.47 -8.74
C LYS A 292 21.36 8.06 -7.75
N VAL A 293 21.74 6.80 -7.75
CA VAL A 293 22.81 6.29 -6.89
C VAL A 293 24.13 6.27 -7.66
N ASN A 294 25.15 6.92 -7.11
CA ASN A 294 26.49 6.93 -7.71
C ASN A 294 27.29 5.65 -7.40
N ARG A 295 28.49 5.53 -7.96
CA ARG A 295 29.35 4.33 -7.79
C ARG A 295 29.78 4.04 -6.35
N LYS A 296 29.72 5.02 -5.45
CA LYS A 296 30.02 4.85 -4.03
C LYS A 296 28.80 4.45 -3.21
N GLY A 297 27.60 4.43 -3.81
CA GLY A 297 26.33 4.19 -3.13
C GLY A 297 25.65 5.46 -2.63
N ALA A 298 26.23 6.64 -2.89
CA ALA A 298 25.68 7.91 -2.42
C ALA A 298 24.48 8.35 -3.28
N LEU A 299 23.50 8.98 -2.62
CA LEU A 299 22.33 9.57 -3.26
C LEU A 299 22.72 10.87 -3.98
N VAL A 300 22.18 11.06 -5.18
CA VAL A 300 22.31 12.27 -5.99
C VAL A 300 20.90 12.68 -6.44
N PRO A 301 20.40 13.88 -6.09
CA PRO A 301 19.09 14.35 -6.57
C PRO A 301 19.03 14.29 -8.09
N HIS A 302 17.91 13.81 -8.65
CA HIS A 302 17.82 13.52 -10.08
C HIS A 302 16.54 14.05 -10.71
N PHE A 303 15.37 13.72 -10.17
CA PHE A 303 14.08 14.12 -10.73
C PHE A 303 13.03 14.32 -9.63
N VAL A 304 12.02 15.15 -9.88
CA VAL A 304 10.87 15.33 -8.98
C VAL A 304 9.59 15.36 -9.81
N LEU A 305 8.65 14.46 -9.51
CA LEU A 305 7.28 14.51 -10.03
C LEU A 305 6.42 15.29 -9.03
N LYS A 306 6.00 16.51 -9.38
CA LYS A 306 5.15 17.33 -8.51
C LYS A 306 3.70 16.93 -8.66
N ASP A 307 2.95 17.01 -7.57
CA ASP A 307 1.50 16.86 -7.58
C ASP A 307 0.86 18.06 -8.30
N ASP A 308 -0.14 17.78 -9.13
CA ASP A 308 -0.98 18.76 -9.83
C ASP A 308 -2.43 18.25 -9.95
N GLU A 309 -3.28 18.97 -10.68
CA GLU A 309 -4.70 18.65 -10.83
C GLU A 309 -4.97 17.29 -11.53
N ASN A 310 -3.97 16.71 -12.21
CA ASN A 310 -4.08 15.46 -12.95
C ASN A 310 -3.45 14.28 -12.21
N THR A 311 -2.86 14.51 -11.04
CA THR A 311 -2.27 13.46 -10.20
C THR A 311 -3.03 13.32 -8.89
N LYS A 312 -2.83 12.17 -8.24
CA LYS A 312 -3.33 11.90 -6.89
C LYS A 312 -2.17 11.53 -5.98
N LEU A 313 -1.31 12.50 -5.67
CA LEU A 313 -0.12 12.30 -4.83
C LEU A 313 -0.24 12.94 -3.43
N SER A 314 -1.36 13.57 -3.11
CA SER A 314 -1.55 14.29 -1.85
C SER A 314 -1.54 13.35 -0.65
N GLY A 315 -0.62 13.60 0.28
CA GLY A 315 -0.51 12.78 1.49
C GLY A 315 -0.10 11.34 1.20
N GLN A 316 0.71 11.11 0.18
CA GLN A 316 1.36 9.83 -0.10
C GLN A 316 2.04 9.21 1.15
N THR A 317 1.80 7.92 1.34
CA THR A 317 2.26 7.18 2.52
C THR A 317 2.98 5.89 2.15
N ARG A 318 2.81 5.36 0.94
CA ARG A 318 3.47 4.14 0.50
C ARG A 318 3.79 4.20 -0.99
N ILE A 319 4.94 3.68 -1.39
CA ILE A 319 5.30 3.49 -2.80
C ILE A 319 5.75 2.03 -2.98
N GLU A 320 5.06 1.29 -3.83
CA GLU A 320 5.37 -0.09 -4.16
C GLU A 320 5.84 -0.20 -5.61
N ILE A 321 6.82 -1.07 -5.87
CA ILE A 321 7.17 -1.46 -7.22
C ILE A 321 6.19 -2.55 -7.67
N VAL A 322 5.41 -2.27 -8.71
CA VAL A 322 4.43 -3.20 -9.28
C VAL A 322 5.12 -4.16 -10.25
N SER A 323 5.93 -3.62 -11.15
CA SER A 323 6.69 -4.42 -12.12
C SER A 323 7.92 -3.67 -12.59
N VAL A 324 8.91 -4.42 -13.08
CA VAL A 324 10.16 -3.88 -13.61
C VAL A 324 10.52 -4.68 -14.86
N ASN A 325 10.90 -3.97 -15.92
CA ASN A 325 11.60 -4.54 -17.06
C ASN A 325 12.92 -3.77 -17.28
N ASN A 326 13.62 -4.01 -18.39
CA ASN A 326 14.93 -3.40 -18.62
C ASN A 326 14.88 -1.88 -18.80
N ASN A 327 13.74 -1.33 -19.23
CA ASN A 327 13.61 0.05 -19.69
C ASN A 327 12.70 0.90 -18.82
N GLU A 328 11.75 0.30 -18.10
CA GLU A 328 10.82 0.98 -17.21
C GLU A 328 10.46 0.15 -15.97
N ALA A 329 9.99 0.85 -14.94
CA ALA A 329 9.33 0.29 -13.78
C ALA A 329 7.95 0.94 -13.58
N ILE A 330 6.96 0.15 -13.18
CA ILE A 330 5.64 0.64 -12.76
C ILE A 330 5.61 0.69 -11.24
N LEU A 331 5.22 1.84 -10.72
CA LEU A 331 5.11 2.14 -9.30
C LEU A 331 3.65 2.42 -8.95
N ALA A 332 3.25 2.03 -7.75
CA ALA A 332 1.96 2.39 -7.17
C ALA A 332 2.18 3.22 -5.92
N VAL A 333 1.50 4.35 -5.84
CA VAL A 333 1.58 5.31 -4.74
C VAL A 333 0.25 5.32 -4.01
N GLY A 334 0.26 4.83 -2.78
CA GLY A 334 -0.92 4.89 -1.90
C GLY A 334 -0.99 6.24 -1.22
N THR A 335 -2.15 6.90 -1.30
CA THR A 335 -2.35 8.21 -0.71
C THR A 335 -3.39 8.22 0.39
N ARG A 336 -3.12 9.03 1.41
CA ARG A 336 -4.03 9.21 2.53
C ARG A 336 -5.11 10.24 2.22
N ASP A 337 -4.72 11.38 1.64
CA ASP A 337 -5.60 12.54 1.54
C ASP A 337 -6.49 12.46 0.30
N ASP A 338 -5.93 12.06 -0.86
CA ASP A 338 -6.74 11.78 -2.05
C ASP A 338 -7.51 10.46 -1.95
N ALA A 339 -7.24 9.65 -0.92
CA ALA A 339 -7.85 8.33 -0.74
C ALA A 339 -7.78 7.49 -2.04
N SER A 340 -6.57 7.35 -2.58
CA SER A 340 -6.35 6.81 -3.92
C SER A 340 -5.10 5.94 -4.04
N ILE A 341 -4.99 5.27 -5.18
CA ILE A 341 -3.75 4.65 -5.64
C ILE A 341 -3.39 5.28 -6.99
N GLN A 342 -2.29 6.04 -7.03
CA GLN A 342 -1.71 6.57 -8.26
C GLN A 342 -0.70 5.59 -8.84
N LEU A 343 -0.85 5.23 -10.11
CA LEU A 343 0.16 4.52 -10.89
C LEU A 343 1.10 5.51 -11.57
N CYS A 344 2.39 5.25 -11.45
CA CYS A 344 3.45 6.01 -12.09
C CYS A 344 4.39 5.08 -12.87
N LYS A 345 5.07 5.64 -13.87
CA LYS A 345 6.12 4.97 -14.63
C LYS A 345 7.44 5.67 -14.41
N LEU A 346 8.48 4.91 -14.07
CA LEU A 346 9.86 5.37 -14.04
C LEU A 346 10.59 4.83 -15.27
N ASP A 347 11.13 5.71 -16.10
CA ASP A 347 11.91 5.31 -17.28
C ASP A 347 13.39 5.07 -16.96
N ALA A 348 14.15 4.50 -17.92
CA ALA A 348 15.57 4.22 -17.76
C ALA A 348 16.44 5.48 -17.52
N ALA A 349 15.95 6.66 -17.92
CA ALA A 349 16.60 7.93 -17.65
C ALA A 349 16.34 8.43 -16.22
N GLY A 350 15.46 7.77 -15.45
CA GLY A 350 15.10 8.12 -14.08
C GLY A 350 14.01 9.20 -14.01
N THR A 351 13.26 9.40 -15.10
CA THR A 351 12.12 10.32 -15.15
C THR A 351 10.87 9.58 -14.70
N LEU A 352 10.13 10.17 -13.76
CA LEU A 352 8.87 9.62 -13.26
C LEU A 352 7.70 10.36 -13.92
N SER A 353 6.74 9.64 -14.49
CA SER A 353 5.52 10.21 -15.08
C SER A 353 4.28 9.52 -14.53
N PRO A 354 3.13 10.22 -14.40
CA PRO A 354 1.88 9.57 -14.06
C PRO A 354 1.44 8.63 -15.20
N VAL A 355 0.73 7.57 -14.85
CA VAL A 355 0.09 6.64 -15.81
C VAL A 355 -1.43 6.76 -15.70
N ASN A 356 -1.97 6.45 -14.52
CA ASN A 356 -3.40 6.49 -14.23
C ASN A 356 -3.60 6.39 -12.71
N TYR A 357 -4.82 6.49 -12.21
CA TYR A 357 -5.12 6.31 -10.78
C TYR A 357 -6.46 5.60 -10.57
N LEU A 358 -6.75 5.25 -9.32
CA LEU A 358 -8.09 4.88 -8.86
C LEU A 358 -8.34 5.56 -7.52
N GLU A 359 -9.49 6.23 -7.40
CA GLU A 359 -9.95 6.74 -6.10
C GLU A 359 -10.58 5.56 -5.36
N THR A 360 -9.98 5.16 -4.25
CA THR A 360 -10.38 3.94 -3.52
C THR A 360 -11.54 4.20 -2.56
N GLY A 361 -11.94 5.47 -2.35
CA GLY A 361 -12.98 5.83 -1.39
C GLY A 361 -12.56 5.70 0.09
N PHE A 362 -11.32 5.30 0.35
CA PHE A 362 -10.75 5.21 1.69
C PHE A 362 -9.28 5.57 1.71
N SER A 363 -8.86 6.16 2.83
CA SER A 363 -7.48 6.60 3.02
C SER A 363 -6.54 5.41 3.17
N ILE A 364 -5.39 5.48 2.48
CA ILE A 364 -4.33 4.48 2.55
C ILE A 364 -3.17 5.04 3.37
N TYR A 365 -2.75 4.28 4.38
CA TYR A 365 -1.54 4.55 5.15
C TYR A 365 -0.38 3.69 4.60
N TYR A 366 0.47 3.11 5.44
CA TYR A 366 1.46 2.11 5.00
C TYR A 366 0.85 0.80 4.48
N GLY A 367 -0.48 0.66 4.55
CA GLY A 367 -1.24 -0.52 4.16
C GLY A 367 -1.43 -0.68 2.65
N LEU A 368 -0.37 -0.56 1.85
CA LEU A 368 -0.37 -0.91 0.43
C LEU A 368 0.78 -1.87 0.13
N ARG A 369 0.48 -2.97 -0.56
CA ARG A 369 1.47 -3.99 -0.91
C ARG A 369 1.31 -4.46 -2.34
N SER A 370 2.40 -4.46 -3.11
CA SER A 370 2.47 -5.13 -4.41
C SER A 370 2.73 -6.62 -4.21
N HIS A 371 2.02 -7.45 -4.97
CA HIS A 371 2.15 -8.89 -4.97
C HIS A 371 1.92 -9.47 -6.37
N ARG A 372 2.69 -10.48 -6.76
CA ARG A 372 2.59 -11.10 -8.09
C ARG A 372 2.22 -12.57 -7.95
N ILE A 373 1.28 -13.03 -8.77
CA ILE A 373 0.90 -14.44 -8.89
C ILE A 373 0.98 -14.82 -10.36
N GLY A 374 1.96 -15.65 -10.72
CA GLY A 374 2.23 -15.96 -12.13
C GLY A 374 2.64 -14.71 -12.91
N GLU A 375 1.84 -14.33 -13.92
CA GLU A 375 2.06 -13.12 -14.73
C GLU A 375 1.26 -11.91 -14.24
N GLU A 376 0.36 -12.12 -13.29
CA GLU A 376 -0.60 -11.12 -12.85
C GLU A 376 -0.07 -10.34 -11.65
N ASN A 377 -0.21 -9.01 -11.71
CA ASN A 377 0.19 -8.11 -10.64
C ASN A 377 -1.04 -7.65 -9.86
N PHE A 378 -0.94 -7.73 -8.54
CA PHE A 378 -1.96 -7.29 -7.61
C PHE A 378 -1.41 -6.22 -6.67
N LEU A 379 -2.29 -5.30 -6.29
CA LEU A 379 -2.08 -4.42 -5.16
C LEU A 379 -3.09 -4.77 -4.06
N ILE A 380 -2.60 -4.97 -2.85
CA ILE A 380 -3.44 -5.16 -1.68
C ILE A 380 -3.40 -3.87 -0.88
N ALA A 381 -4.56 -3.23 -0.71
CA ALA A 381 -4.70 -2.00 0.05
C ALA A 381 -5.63 -2.21 1.24
N GLY A 382 -5.30 -1.62 2.38
CA GLY A 382 -6.15 -1.63 3.57
C GLY A 382 -6.44 -0.23 4.09
N SER A 383 -7.67 -0.03 4.55
CA SER A 383 -8.11 1.23 5.13
C SER A 383 -7.53 1.44 6.52
N ASN A 384 -6.97 2.64 6.76
CA ASN A 384 -6.56 3.09 8.09
C ASN A 384 -7.71 3.74 8.89
N GLN A 385 -8.97 3.57 8.48
CA GLN A 385 -10.12 4.10 9.20
C GLN A 385 -10.69 3.04 10.16
N PHE A 386 -11.03 3.45 11.39
CA PHE A 386 -11.46 2.54 12.46
C PHE A 386 -12.88 1.99 12.28
N ASP A 387 -13.72 2.75 11.57
CA ASP A 387 -15.11 2.47 11.24
C ASP A 387 -15.22 1.62 9.96
N LEU A 388 -14.40 1.86 8.94
CA LEU A 388 -14.48 1.13 7.67
C LEU A 388 -13.95 -0.32 7.77
N ARG A 389 -12.76 -0.50 8.35
CA ARG A 389 -12.10 -1.82 8.53
C ARG A 389 -12.13 -2.68 7.26
N LYS A 390 -11.52 -2.24 6.17
CA LYS A 390 -11.49 -2.97 4.88
C LYS A 390 -10.07 -3.29 4.43
N VAL A 391 -9.94 -4.41 3.73
CA VAL A 391 -8.77 -4.82 2.95
C VAL A 391 -9.26 -5.29 1.59
N VAL A 392 -8.60 -4.82 0.53
CA VAL A 392 -9.05 -4.98 -0.85
C VAL A 392 -7.85 -5.35 -1.72
N ALA A 393 -8.03 -6.31 -2.62
CA ALA A 393 -7.07 -6.62 -3.67
C ALA A 393 -7.53 -6.05 -5.02
N TYR A 394 -6.60 -5.42 -5.72
CA TYR A 394 -6.78 -4.83 -7.04
C TYR A 394 -5.84 -5.51 -8.01
N LYS A 395 -6.35 -5.99 -9.14
CA LYS A 395 -5.54 -6.42 -10.27
C LYS A 395 -5.06 -5.19 -11.04
N VAL A 396 -3.78 -5.12 -11.37
CA VAL A 396 -3.23 -4.10 -12.28
C VAL A 396 -3.25 -4.67 -13.70
N ALA A 397 -4.05 -4.08 -14.58
CA ALA A 397 -4.23 -4.54 -15.95
C ALA A 397 -4.44 -3.36 -16.90
N PRO A 398 -4.34 -3.55 -18.23
CA PRO A 398 -4.65 -2.49 -19.18
C PRO A 398 -6.05 -1.90 -18.97
N LYS A 399 -6.16 -0.58 -19.02
CA LYS A 399 -7.41 0.18 -18.95
C LYS A 399 -8.33 -0.28 -20.08
N ILE A 400 -9.59 -0.49 -19.74
CA ILE A 400 -10.64 -0.78 -20.71
C ILE A 400 -11.18 0.56 -21.21
N ASN A 401 -11.18 0.80 -22.52
CA ASN A 401 -11.77 2.02 -23.07
C ASN A 401 -13.30 1.99 -22.87
N ARG A 402 -13.79 2.98 -22.14
CA ARG A 402 -15.21 3.21 -21.80
C ARG A 402 -15.67 4.61 -22.20
N ASP A 403 -14.95 5.27 -23.12
CA ASP A 403 -15.26 6.63 -23.56
C ASP A 403 -16.68 6.71 -24.13
N GLY A 404 -17.44 7.72 -23.72
CA GLY A 404 -18.84 7.91 -24.11
C GLY A 404 -19.80 6.85 -23.53
N LYS A 405 -19.39 6.10 -22.51
CA LYS A 405 -20.24 5.17 -21.76
C LYS A 405 -20.42 5.62 -20.32
N ILE A 406 -21.49 5.12 -19.72
CA ILE A 406 -21.81 5.23 -18.29
C ILE A 406 -21.99 3.83 -17.72
N LEU A 407 -21.81 3.71 -16.41
CA LEU A 407 -21.97 2.46 -15.68
C LEU A 407 -23.34 2.42 -15.00
N ARG A 408 -24.07 1.34 -15.24
CA ARG A 408 -25.30 1.00 -14.51
C ARG A 408 -24.99 -0.08 -13.49
N HIS A 409 -25.37 0.16 -12.25
CA HIS A 409 -25.27 -0.76 -11.13
C HIS A 409 -26.68 -1.13 -10.68
N ILE A 410 -27.10 -2.34 -10.99
CA ILE A 410 -28.43 -2.86 -10.66
C ILE A 410 -28.35 -3.63 -9.35
N VAL A 411 -29.20 -3.31 -8.40
CA VAL A 411 -29.38 -4.03 -7.14
C VAL A 411 -30.81 -4.54 -7.07
N ASN A 412 -30.99 -5.86 -7.08
CA ASN A 412 -32.30 -6.49 -6.88
C ASN A 412 -32.35 -7.06 -5.47
N LEU A 413 -33.42 -6.73 -4.76
CA LEU A 413 -33.61 -7.13 -3.36
C LEU A 413 -34.82 -8.05 -3.22
N ARG A 414 -34.60 -9.10 -2.45
CA ARG A 414 -35.65 -9.93 -1.87
C ARG A 414 -35.65 -9.66 -0.37
N TYR A 415 -36.77 -9.18 0.15
CA TYR A 415 -36.97 -8.99 1.58
C TYR A 415 -37.39 -10.31 2.25
N LYS A 416 -37.16 -10.42 3.55
CA LYS A 416 -37.65 -11.53 4.36
C LYS A 416 -39.16 -11.46 4.50
N ASP A 417 -39.82 -12.61 4.62
CA ASP A 417 -41.29 -12.70 4.68
C ASP A 417 -41.89 -11.94 5.88
N GLN A 418 -41.12 -11.76 6.96
CA GLN A 418 -41.51 -11.00 8.14
C GLN A 418 -41.18 -9.50 8.10
N ALA A 419 -40.55 -8.99 7.04
CA ALA A 419 -40.27 -7.56 6.92
C ALA A 419 -41.61 -6.81 6.76
N SER A 420 -41.83 -5.81 7.61
CA SER A 420 -43.01 -4.95 7.54
C SER A 420 -42.93 -3.98 6.36
N GLU A 421 -44.09 -3.48 5.92
CA GLU A 421 -44.18 -2.47 4.87
C GLU A 421 -43.38 -1.21 5.24
N GLU A 422 -43.44 -0.77 6.50
CA GLU A 422 -42.67 0.37 7.00
C GLU A 422 -41.15 0.15 6.92
N GLU A 423 -40.67 -1.06 7.23
CA GLU A 423 -39.25 -1.40 7.10
C GLU A 423 -38.78 -1.39 5.63
N VAL A 424 -39.63 -1.86 4.71
CA VAL A 424 -39.36 -1.85 3.26
C VAL A 424 -39.36 -0.42 2.73
N ASP A 425 -40.37 0.39 3.08
CA ASP A 425 -40.47 1.80 2.68
C ASP A 425 -39.27 2.62 3.18
N ASN A 426 -38.84 2.37 4.41
CA ASN A 426 -37.63 3.00 4.95
C ASN A 426 -36.38 2.56 4.17
N ALA A 427 -36.24 1.28 3.85
CA ALA A 427 -35.12 0.78 3.05
C ALA A 427 -35.08 1.44 1.66
N VAL A 428 -36.23 1.55 0.99
CA VAL A 428 -36.36 2.25 -0.30
C VAL A 428 -35.92 3.70 -0.18
N LYS A 429 -36.43 4.42 0.84
CA LYS A 429 -36.07 5.81 1.08
C LYS A 429 -34.57 5.98 1.26
N MET A 430 -33.96 5.17 2.12
CA MET A 430 -32.51 5.24 2.37
C MET A 430 -31.69 4.96 1.10
N PHE A 431 -32.15 4.09 0.19
CA PHE A 431 -31.49 3.90 -1.10
C PHE A 431 -31.50 5.17 -1.95
N LEU A 432 -32.64 5.85 -2.03
CA LEU A 432 -32.78 7.08 -2.81
C LEU A 432 -31.96 8.23 -2.25
N ASP A 433 -31.91 8.34 -0.92
CA ASP A 433 -31.12 9.35 -0.21
C ASP A 433 -29.60 9.22 -0.52
N LEU A 434 -29.12 8.07 -0.99
CA LEU A 434 -27.72 7.90 -1.42
C LEU A 434 -27.31 8.89 -2.51
N LYS A 435 -28.21 9.26 -3.42
CA LYS A 435 -27.90 10.22 -4.50
C LYS A 435 -27.53 11.60 -3.94
N ASP A 436 -28.16 11.99 -2.83
CA ASP A 436 -27.89 13.27 -2.17
C ASP A 436 -26.64 13.21 -1.28
N GLU A 437 -26.26 12.02 -0.80
CA GLU A 437 -25.11 11.82 0.08
C GLU A 437 -23.80 11.45 -0.65
N ILE A 438 -23.88 10.90 -1.86
CA ILE A 438 -22.73 10.37 -2.60
C ILE A 438 -22.63 11.08 -3.96
N PRO A 439 -21.75 12.10 -4.09
CA PRO A 439 -21.63 12.89 -5.32
C PRO A 439 -21.36 12.08 -6.60
N GLY A 440 -20.78 10.87 -6.49
CA GLY A 440 -20.52 9.99 -7.62
C GLY A 440 -21.76 9.34 -8.24
N ILE A 441 -22.90 9.33 -7.54
CA ILE A 441 -24.17 8.80 -8.08
C ILE A 441 -24.81 9.89 -8.95
N SER A 442 -24.70 9.76 -10.27
CA SER A 442 -25.30 10.73 -11.19
C SER A 442 -26.82 10.57 -11.26
N ASP A 443 -27.32 9.34 -11.11
CA ASP A 443 -28.75 9.07 -11.11
C ASP A 443 -29.11 7.79 -10.34
N ILE A 444 -30.31 7.77 -9.79
CA ILE A 444 -30.90 6.60 -9.14
C ILE A 444 -32.38 6.48 -9.50
N GLU A 445 -32.78 5.29 -9.93
CA GLU A 445 -34.18 4.93 -10.14
C GLU A 445 -34.47 3.58 -9.47
N TRP A 446 -35.74 3.34 -9.15
CA TRP A 446 -36.16 2.07 -8.56
C TRP A 446 -37.61 1.73 -8.93
N GLY A 447 -38.00 0.47 -8.72
CA GLY A 447 -39.38 0.05 -8.87
C GLY A 447 -39.64 -1.35 -8.29
N VAL A 448 -40.93 -1.67 -8.21
CA VAL A 448 -41.42 -2.99 -7.79
C VAL A 448 -41.55 -3.91 -9.01
N ASN A 449 -41.13 -5.17 -8.88
CA ASN A 449 -41.21 -6.16 -9.93
C ASN A 449 -42.68 -6.48 -10.30
N ASP A 450 -43.04 -6.22 -11.56
CA ASP A 450 -44.34 -6.55 -12.17
C ASP A 450 -44.23 -7.65 -13.25
N SER A 451 -43.13 -8.41 -13.27
CA SER A 451 -42.94 -9.48 -14.25
C SER A 451 -43.88 -10.66 -13.98
N THR A 452 -44.61 -11.09 -15.01
CA THR A 452 -45.53 -12.24 -14.97
C THR A 452 -44.90 -13.55 -15.45
N GLU A 453 -43.61 -13.55 -15.78
CA GLU A 453 -42.90 -14.70 -16.38
C GLU A 453 -42.48 -15.78 -15.35
N GLY A 454 -42.60 -15.49 -14.05
CA GLY A 454 -42.28 -16.45 -12.99
C GLY A 454 -40.78 -16.68 -12.74
N ALA A 455 -39.90 -15.90 -13.38
CA ALA A 455 -38.44 -16.05 -13.29
C ALA A 455 -37.78 -15.12 -12.25
N SER A 456 -38.54 -14.27 -11.54
CA SER A 456 -38.00 -13.26 -10.61
C SER A 456 -37.37 -13.83 -9.35
N LYS A 457 -37.46 -15.15 -9.09
CA LYS A 457 -36.85 -15.84 -7.92
C LYS A 457 -37.15 -15.19 -6.56
N GLY A 458 -38.29 -14.50 -6.44
CA GLY A 458 -38.71 -13.80 -5.23
C GLY A 458 -38.11 -12.40 -5.03
N PHE A 459 -37.28 -11.90 -5.93
CA PHE A 459 -36.85 -10.50 -5.92
C PHE A 459 -38.05 -9.58 -6.23
N THR A 460 -38.31 -8.61 -5.35
CA THR A 460 -39.50 -7.75 -5.45
C THR A 460 -39.15 -6.30 -5.78
N HIS A 461 -37.95 -5.84 -5.46
CA HIS A 461 -37.52 -4.46 -5.71
C HIS A 461 -36.24 -4.44 -6.55
N SER A 462 -36.14 -3.50 -7.47
CA SER A 462 -34.96 -3.26 -8.29
C SER A 462 -34.56 -1.80 -8.18
N PHE A 463 -33.27 -1.55 -7.99
CA PHE A 463 -32.65 -0.24 -7.98
C PHE A 463 -31.61 -0.20 -9.09
N VAL A 464 -31.55 0.91 -9.83
CA VAL A 464 -30.54 1.16 -10.85
C VAL A 464 -29.82 2.45 -10.49
N LEU A 465 -28.56 2.31 -10.09
CA LEU A 465 -27.66 3.43 -9.85
C LEU A 465 -26.82 3.68 -11.09
N THR A 466 -26.47 4.95 -11.30
CA THR A 466 -25.71 5.40 -12.46
C THR A 466 -24.45 6.10 -12.01
N PHE A 467 -23.34 5.68 -12.59
CA PHE A 467 -22.02 6.25 -12.35
C PHE A 467 -21.41 6.68 -13.69
N GLU A 468 -20.67 7.78 -13.69
CA GLU A 468 -19.97 8.26 -14.87
C GLU A 468 -18.74 7.39 -15.20
N ASP A 469 -18.05 6.89 -14.17
CA ASP A 469 -16.81 6.15 -14.32
C ASP A 469 -16.58 5.08 -13.21
N GLU A 470 -15.41 4.43 -13.25
CA GLU A 470 -14.98 3.45 -12.26
C GLU A 470 -14.73 4.05 -10.88
N HIS A 471 -14.28 5.31 -10.81
CA HIS A 471 -13.93 5.99 -9.58
C HIS A 471 -15.19 6.21 -8.75
N ALA A 472 -16.24 6.74 -9.37
CA ALA A 472 -17.52 7.00 -8.73
C ALA A 472 -18.13 5.74 -8.10
N ARG A 473 -18.09 4.61 -8.81
CA ARG A 473 -18.55 3.32 -8.24
C ARG A 473 -17.64 2.88 -7.10
N GLU A 474 -16.32 2.95 -7.26
CA GLU A 474 -15.41 2.48 -6.24
C GLU A 474 -15.57 3.27 -4.93
N VAL A 475 -15.68 4.60 -5.02
CA VAL A 475 -15.99 5.49 -3.90
C VAL A 475 -17.33 5.13 -3.26
N TYR A 476 -18.39 4.93 -4.05
CA TYR A 476 -19.71 4.53 -3.57
C TYR A 476 -19.65 3.29 -2.67
N LEU A 477 -18.92 2.25 -3.06
CA LEU A 477 -18.89 0.98 -2.34
C LEU A 477 -18.29 1.09 -0.94
N PHE A 478 -17.38 2.05 -0.71
CA PHE A 478 -16.74 2.29 0.58
C PHE A 478 -17.27 3.54 1.29
N HIS A 479 -18.26 4.23 0.71
CA HIS A 479 -18.83 5.42 1.30
C HIS A 479 -19.64 5.10 2.56
N LYS A 480 -19.53 5.96 3.58
CA LYS A 480 -20.22 5.78 4.86
C LYS A 480 -21.74 5.59 4.69
N ALA A 481 -22.38 6.41 3.85
CA ALA A 481 -23.81 6.32 3.57
C ALA A 481 -24.25 4.95 3.03
N HIS A 482 -23.50 4.40 2.06
CA HIS A 482 -23.76 3.06 1.52
C HIS A 482 -23.55 1.97 2.58
N LEU A 483 -22.52 2.09 3.41
CA LEU A 483 -22.26 1.11 4.47
C LEU A 483 -23.31 1.16 5.58
N ASP A 484 -23.77 2.36 5.95
CA ASP A 484 -24.85 2.56 6.91
C ASP A 484 -26.17 2.00 6.37
N LEU A 485 -26.46 2.20 5.08
CA LEU A 485 -27.58 1.57 4.39
C LEU A 485 -27.51 0.04 4.52
N VAL A 486 -26.40 -0.58 4.08
CA VAL A 486 -26.21 -2.04 4.15
C VAL A 486 -26.38 -2.57 5.58
N SER A 487 -25.84 -1.86 6.58
CA SER A 487 -25.95 -2.22 8.00
C SER A 487 -27.40 -2.17 8.50
N GLN A 488 -28.15 -1.14 8.13
CA GLN A 488 -29.52 -0.92 8.60
C GLN A 488 -30.54 -1.82 7.91
N ILE A 489 -30.43 -2.02 6.60
CA ILE A 489 -31.40 -2.83 5.85
C ILE A 489 -31.02 -4.32 5.82
N GLY A 490 -29.73 -4.66 5.96
CA GLY A 490 -29.24 -6.04 5.91
C GLY A 490 -30.06 -7.04 6.76
N PRO A 491 -30.49 -6.70 7.99
CA PRO A 491 -31.35 -7.56 8.81
C PRO A 491 -32.69 -7.95 8.18
N ILE A 492 -33.26 -7.15 7.27
CA ILE A 492 -34.55 -7.42 6.60
C ILE A 492 -34.39 -8.02 5.20
N ILE A 493 -33.16 -8.09 4.66
CA ILE A 493 -32.88 -8.67 3.34
C ILE A 493 -32.74 -10.20 3.44
N ALA A 494 -33.45 -10.92 2.58
CA ALA A 494 -33.34 -12.37 2.42
C ALA A 494 -32.33 -12.77 1.32
N ASP A 495 -32.26 -12.00 0.24
CA ASP A 495 -31.31 -12.23 -0.86
C ASP A 495 -31.01 -10.95 -1.65
N VAL A 496 -29.84 -10.89 -2.28
CA VAL A 496 -29.37 -9.77 -3.10
C VAL A 496 -28.78 -10.28 -4.41
N LEU A 497 -29.23 -9.71 -5.53
CA LEU A 497 -28.65 -9.94 -6.85
C LEU A 497 -28.16 -8.62 -7.45
N VAL A 498 -26.84 -8.52 -7.65
CA VAL A 498 -26.18 -7.32 -8.21
C VAL A 498 -25.67 -7.59 -9.62
N MET A 499 -25.85 -6.62 -10.51
CA MET A 499 -25.29 -6.65 -11.85
C MET A 499 -24.81 -5.27 -12.32
N ASP A 500 -23.60 -5.25 -12.88
CA ASP A 500 -22.99 -4.05 -13.45
C ASP A 500 -22.89 -4.16 -14.97
N TYR A 501 -23.21 -3.09 -15.71
CA TYR A 501 -22.92 -3.03 -17.15
C TYR A 501 -22.64 -1.60 -17.62
N TRP A 502 -21.80 -1.50 -18.65
CA TRP A 502 -21.51 -0.22 -19.32
C TRP A 502 -22.41 -0.05 -20.53
N THR A 503 -23.06 1.09 -20.65
CA THR A 503 -23.92 1.44 -21.78
C THR A 503 -23.57 2.82 -22.33
N LYS A 504 -24.02 3.17 -23.53
CA LYS A 504 -23.80 4.51 -24.09
C LYS A 504 -24.41 5.56 -23.17
N ALA A 505 -23.68 6.67 -22.98
CA ALA A 505 -24.25 7.84 -22.31
C ALA A 505 -25.51 8.30 -23.07
N PRO A 506 -26.59 8.68 -22.35
CA PRO A 506 -27.85 9.11 -22.94
C PRO A 506 -27.76 10.38 -23.79
#